data_AF-A0A956KYL2-F1
#
_entry.id   AF-A0A956KYL2-F1
#
_cell.length_a   1.000
_cell.length_b   1.000
_cell.length_c   1.000
_cell.angle_alpha   90.00
_cell.angle_beta   90.00
_cell.angle_gamma   90.00
#
_symmetry.space_group_name_H-M   'P 1'
#
loop_
_entity.id
_entity.type
_entity.pdbx_description
1 polymer ?
#
loop_
_entity_poly.entity_id
_entity_poly.type
_entity_poly.pdbx_seq_one_letter_code
_entity_poly.pdbx_strand_id
1 'polypeptide(L)'
;MSPVQRGGVTFVRARCAQTSSCLLGQVVAAETATPLSRATVFLEREADPQGEAPSEGPEPVEITTLTDDQGVFAIEEPPAGRYRLQVFKRERRLEVRGLALGEPGTTMVPVRLPQG
;
A
#
# COMPACT_ATOMS: atom_id res chain seq x y z
N MET A 1 5.94 5.93 35.56
CA MET A 1 5.12 4.78 35.13
C MET A 1 4.66 5.05 33.70
N SER A 2 5.25 4.37 32.72
CA SER A 2 4.86 4.53 31.31
C SER A 2 3.60 3.72 31.02
N PRO A 3 2.62 4.24 30.27
CA PRO A 3 1.44 3.47 29.91
C PRO A 3 1.84 2.36 28.94
N VAL A 4 1.56 1.12 29.32
CA VAL A 4 1.58 -0.05 28.42
C VAL A 4 0.53 0.20 27.35
N GLN A 5 0.94 0.44 26.10
CA GLN A 5 0.01 0.41 24.97
C GLN A 5 -0.52 -1.03 24.84
N ARG A 6 -1.71 -1.26 25.40
CA ARG A 6 -2.48 -2.48 25.16
C ARG A 6 -2.83 -2.48 23.67
N GLY A 7 -2.49 -3.57 22.98
CA GLY A 7 -2.68 -3.70 21.54
C GLY A 7 -4.08 -3.23 21.10
N GLY A 8 -4.11 -2.40 20.07
CA GLY A 8 -5.35 -1.94 19.45
C GLY A 8 -5.76 -2.89 18.32
N VAL A 9 -7.05 -3.18 18.22
CA VAL A 9 -7.62 -3.79 17.02
C VAL A 9 -7.96 -2.66 16.06
N THR A 10 -7.30 -2.62 14.90
CA THR A 10 -7.67 -1.69 13.81
C THR A 10 -8.79 -2.33 13.01
N PHE A 11 -10.01 -1.82 13.15
CA PHE A 11 -11.12 -2.19 12.27
C PHE A 11 -10.94 -1.49 10.93
N VAL A 12 -10.41 -2.23 9.96
CA VAL A 12 -10.51 -1.81 8.57
C VAL A 12 -11.98 -1.96 8.19
N ARG A 13 -12.69 -0.85 7.96
CA ARG A 13 -14.01 -0.92 7.31
C ARG A 13 -13.86 -1.74 6.05
N ALA A 14 -14.92 -2.44 5.64
CA ALA A 14 -14.92 -3.26 4.45
C ALA A 14 -14.80 -2.38 3.19
N ARG A 15 -13.60 -1.84 2.95
CA ARG A 15 -13.25 -1.05 1.78
C ARG A 15 -13.23 -1.96 0.55
N CYS A 16 -12.87 -3.22 0.74
CA CYS A 16 -12.82 -4.22 -0.32
C CYS A 16 -14.09 -5.11 -0.40
N ALA A 17 -15.20 -4.78 0.28
CA ALA A 17 -16.32 -5.72 0.47
C ALA A 17 -17.04 -6.14 -0.84
N GLN A 18 -16.84 -5.40 -1.91
CA GLN A 18 -17.49 -5.60 -3.21
C GLN A 18 -16.49 -5.81 -4.35
N THR A 19 -15.21 -6.02 -4.03
CA THR A 19 -14.16 -6.07 -5.04
C THR A 19 -13.60 -7.49 -5.16
N SER A 20 -13.29 -7.88 -6.39
CA SER A 20 -12.70 -9.20 -6.65
C SER A 20 -11.25 -9.28 -6.17
N SER A 21 -10.50 -8.18 -6.31
CA SER A 21 -9.13 -8.00 -5.82
C SER A 21 -8.99 -6.70 -5.03
N CYS A 22 -8.12 -6.68 -4.02
CA CYS A 22 -7.86 -5.49 -3.23
C CYS A 22 -6.45 -5.49 -2.64
N LEU A 23 -5.78 -4.35 -2.68
CA LEU A 23 -4.60 -4.08 -1.85
C LEU A 23 -5.02 -3.22 -0.67
N LEU A 24 -4.79 -3.72 0.54
CA LEU A 24 -5.11 -3.02 1.78
C LEU A 24 -3.87 -2.92 2.65
N GLY A 25 -3.58 -1.72 3.15
CA GLY A 25 -2.41 -1.51 3.99
C GLY A 25 -2.63 -0.50 5.10
N GLN A 26 -1.80 -0.61 6.15
CA GLN A 26 -1.75 0.33 7.25
C GLN A 26 -0.33 0.86 7.38
N VAL A 27 -0.20 2.19 7.40
CA VAL A 27 1.05 2.92 7.48
C VAL A 27 1.21 3.49 8.87
N VAL A 28 2.28 3.09 9.55
CA VAL A 28 2.64 3.58 10.89
C VAL A 28 4.09 4.08 10.92
N ALA A 29 4.40 5.00 11.84
CA ALA A 29 5.79 5.33 12.16
C ALA A 29 6.48 4.11 12.77
N ALA A 30 7.67 3.74 12.27
CA ALA A 30 8.34 2.52 12.71
C ALA A 30 8.69 2.55 14.21
N GLU A 31 9.02 3.73 14.74
CA GLU A 31 9.52 3.90 16.11
C GLU A 31 8.39 3.89 17.15
N THR A 32 7.24 4.47 16.82
CA THR A 32 6.15 4.72 17.78
C THR A 32 4.92 3.89 17.51
N ALA A 33 4.85 3.20 16.36
CA ALA A 33 3.65 2.56 15.83
C ALA A 33 2.45 3.52 15.68
N THR A 34 2.69 4.84 15.70
CA THR A 34 1.62 5.84 15.51
C THR A 34 1.14 5.80 14.06
N PRO A 35 -0.17 5.71 13.79
CA PRO A 35 -0.71 5.80 12.45
C PRO A 35 -0.31 7.08 11.73
N LEU A 36 0.09 6.96 10.47
CA LEU A 36 0.49 8.09 9.64
C LEU A 36 -0.63 8.43 8.68
N SER A 37 -1.45 9.43 9.02
CA SER A 37 -2.48 9.95 8.15
C SER A 37 -1.91 10.79 7.01
N ARG A 38 -2.60 10.81 5.86
CA ARG A 38 -2.18 11.54 4.65
C ARG A 38 -0.73 11.25 4.25
N ALA A 39 -0.29 10.01 4.40
CA ALA A 39 0.89 9.49 3.74
C ALA A 39 0.52 9.20 2.29
N THR A 40 1.37 9.60 1.35
CA THR A 40 1.15 9.35 -0.06
C THR A 40 1.60 7.94 -0.40
N VAL A 41 0.71 7.20 -1.04
CA VAL A 41 0.94 5.83 -1.51
C VAL A 41 0.91 5.85 -3.02
N PHE A 42 2.04 5.55 -3.65
CA PHE A 42 2.17 5.35 -5.09
C PHE A 42 2.30 3.86 -5.37
N LEU A 43 1.47 3.35 -6.27
CA LEU A 43 1.54 1.99 -6.78
C LEU A 43 1.76 2.06 -8.28
N GLU A 44 2.87 1.49 -8.73
CA GLU A 44 3.29 1.54 -10.13
C GLU A 44 3.53 0.11 -10.62
N ARG A 45 2.97 -0.23 -11.77
CA ARG A 45 3.24 -1.51 -12.42
C ARG A 45 4.70 -1.59 -12.83
N GLU A 46 5.38 -2.65 -12.42
CA GLU A 46 6.75 -2.91 -12.86
C GLU A 46 6.75 -3.25 -14.36
N ALA A 47 7.69 -2.65 -15.09
CA ALA A 47 7.93 -3.04 -16.48
C ALA A 47 8.42 -4.50 -16.52
N ASP A 48 8.06 -5.21 -17.59
CA ASP A 48 8.59 -6.56 -17.81
C ASP A 48 10.13 -6.51 -17.91
N PRO A 49 10.86 -7.50 -17.38
CA PRO A 49 12.33 -7.50 -17.36
C PRO A 49 12.97 -7.39 -18.75
N GLN A 50 12.26 -7.75 -19.81
CA GLN A 50 12.72 -7.61 -21.19
C GLN A 50 12.71 -6.16 -21.72
N GLY A 51 12.14 -5.18 -21.00
CA GLY A 51 12.17 -3.77 -21.40
C GLY A 51 11.33 -3.44 -22.64
N GLU A 52 10.57 -4.40 -23.16
CA GLU A 52 9.57 -4.16 -24.19
C GLU A 52 8.35 -3.51 -23.54
N ALA A 53 8.08 -2.26 -23.92
CA ALA A 53 6.75 -1.69 -23.74
C ALA A 53 5.78 -2.69 -24.40
N PRO A 54 4.76 -3.19 -23.68
CA PRO A 54 3.99 -4.28 -24.21
C PRO A 54 3.28 -3.77 -25.45
N SER A 55 3.67 -4.28 -26.62
CA SER A 55 3.19 -3.79 -27.91
C SER A 55 1.66 -4.00 -28.06
N GLU A 56 1.09 -4.82 -27.18
CA GLU A 56 -0.35 -5.07 -26.99
C GLU A 56 -0.71 -5.40 -25.52
N GLY A 57 -0.07 -4.76 -24.53
CA GLY A 57 -0.37 -5.01 -23.11
C GLY A 57 -1.00 -3.82 -22.39
N PRO A 58 -1.46 -4.03 -21.13
CA PRO A 58 -2.14 -3.00 -20.37
C PRO A 58 -1.23 -1.77 -20.22
N GLU A 59 -1.79 -0.59 -20.45
CA GLU A 59 -1.11 0.70 -20.27
C GLU A 59 -0.38 0.76 -18.93
N PRO A 60 0.72 1.54 -18.82
CA PRO A 60 1.39 1.76 -17.53
C PRO A 60 0.37 2.18 -16.47
N VAL A 61 0.24 1.35 -15.43
CA VAL A 61 -0.69 1.59 -14.34
C VAL A 61 0.06 2.33 -13.23
N GLU A 62 -0.29 3.60 -13.04
CA GLU A 62 0.12 4.40 -11.88
C GLU A 62 -1.12 4.78 -11.07
N ILE A 63 -1.16 4.35 -9.81
CA ILE A 63 -2.25 4.62 -8.88
C ILE A 63 -1.68 5.38 -7.70
N THR A 64 -2.29 6.52 -7.37
CA THR A 64 -1.92 7.33 -6.21
C THR A 64 -3.09 7.43 -5.24
N THR A 65 -2.84 7.19 -3.95
CA THR A 65 -3.83 7.37 -2.88
C THR A 65 -3.20 7.95 -1.62
N LEU A 66 -4.04 8.37 -0.67
CA LEU A 66 -3.64 8.86 0.64
C LEU A 66 -4.16 7.93 1.73
N THR A 67 -3.36 7.76 2.78
CA THR A 67 -3.85 7.11 4.00
C THR A 67 -4.86 7.99 4.74
N ASP A 68 -5.84 7.35 5.37
CA ASP A 68 -6.81 7.99 6.25
C ASP A 68 -6.24 8.33 7.64
N ASP A 69 -7.08 8.82 8.55
CA ASP A 69 -6.69 9.18 9.92
C ASP A 69 -6.19 8.00 10.77
N GLN A 70 -6.46 6.76 10.36
CA GLN A 70 -5.96 5.53 10.98
C GLN A 70 -4.72 4.96 10.25
N GLY A 71 -4.16 5.73 9.31
CA GLY A 71 -3.02 5.33 8.50
C GLY A 71 -3.37 4.28 7.46
N VAL A 72 -4.66 4.00 7.21
CA VAL A 72 -5.10 2.94 6.31
C VAL A 72 -5.30 3.47 4.90
N PHE A 73 -4.84 2.72 3.91
CA PHE A 73 -5.15 2.94 2.49
C PHE A 73 -5.75 1.67 1.89
N ALA A 74 -6.53 1.82 0.82
CA ALA A 74 -7.04 0.72 0.01
C ALA A 74 -6.90 1.09 -1.48
N ILE A 75 -6.56 0.09 -2.29
CA ILE A 75 -6.60 0.16 -3.76
C ILE A 75 -7.44 -1.02 -4.22
N GLU A 76 -8.56 -0.70 -4.86
CA GLU A 76 -9.57 -1.65 -5.31
C GLU A 76 -9.33 -2.05 -6.76
N GLU A 77 -9.54 -3.32 -7.06
CA GLU A 77 -9.37 -3.92 -8.40
C GLU A 77 -8.09 -3.50 -9.14
N PRO A 78 -6.90 -3.58 -8.50
CA PRO A 78 -5.66 -3.37 -9.24
C PRO A 78 -5.56 -4.45 -10.34
N PRO A 79 -5.28 -4.10 -11.60
CA PRO A 79 -5.19 -5.12 -12.64
C PRO A 79 -4.06 -6.12 -12.34
N ALA A 80 -4.19 -7.36 -12.79
CA ALA A 80 -3.21 -8.42 -12.53
C ALA A 80 -1.79 -8.01 -12.94
N GLY A 81 -0.80 -8.18 -12.05
CA GLY A 81 0.58 -7.80 -12.36
C GLY A 81 1.51 -7.70 -11.16
N ARG A 82 2.78 -7.39 -11.45
CA ARG A 82 3.80 -7.05 -10.45
C ARG A 82 3.92 -5.55 -10.30
N TYR A 83 4.03 -5.09 -9.06
CA TYR A 83 4.02 -3.68 -8.73
C TYR A 83 5.14 -3.30 -7.79
N ARG A 84 5.58 -2.06 -7.97
CA ARG A 84 6.37 -1.26 -7.04
C ARG A 84 5.43 -0.40 -6.21
N LEU A 85 5.45 -0.56 -4.89
CA LEU A 85 4.76 0.27 -3.92
C LEU A 85 5.74 1.23 -3.28
N GLN A 86 5.47 2.53 -3.36
CA GLN A 86 6.24 3.57 -2.69
C GLN A 86 5.32 4.31 -1.71
N VAL A 87 5.78 4.51 -0.48
CA VAL A 87 5.02 5.22 0.54
C VAL A 87 5.86 6.35 1.12
N PHE A 88 5.32 7.56 1.10
CA PHE A 88 6.01 8.77 1.55
C PHE A 88 5.21 9.54 2.59
N LYS A 89 5.91 10.04 3.60
CA LYS A 89 5.38 11.03 4.55
C LYS A 89 6.50 11.96 5.01
N ARG A 90 6.52 13.20 4.49
CA ARG A 90 7.62 14.15 4.72
C ARG A 90 8.96 13.52 4.32
N GLU A 91 9.95 13.50 5.21
CA GLU A 91 11.26 12.87 5.02
C GLU A 91 11.24 11.33 5.05
N ARG A 92 10.14 10.71 5.50
CA ARG A 92 10.03 9.25 5.63
C ARG A 92 9.62 8.62 4.31
N ARG A 93 10.31 7.55 3.92
CA ARG A 93 10.02 6.79 2.71
C ARG A 93 10.27 5.30 2.85
N LEU A 94 9.50 4.51 2.12
CA LEU A 94 9.73 3.08 1.91
C LEU A 94 9.38 2.72 0.46
N GLU A 95 10.14 1.80 -0.11
CA GLU A 95 9.84 1.16 -1.40
C GLU A 95 9.75 -0.36 -1.20
N VAL A 96 8.75 -0.98 -1.81
CA VAL A 96 8.57 -2.43 -1.90
C VAL A 96 8.40 -2.78 -3.38
N ARG A 97 9.08 -3.82 -3.86
CA ARG A 97 9.02 -4.30 -5.24
C ARG A 97 8.46 -5.71 -5.32
N GLY A 98 8.02 -6.10 -6.52
CA GLY A 98 7.55 -7.43 -6.83
C GLY A 98 6.23 -7.81 -6.18
N LEU A 99 5.42 -6.82 -5.78
CA LEU A 99 4.11 -7.06 -5.19
C LEU A 99 3.15 -7.60 -6.26
N ALA A 100 2.76 -8.87 -6.14
CA ALA A 100 1.76 -9.47 -7.02
C ALA A 100 0.35 -9.06 -6.59
N LEU A 101 -0.40 -8.44 -7.51
CA LEU A 101 -1.77 -7.97 -7.30
C LEU A 101 -2.69 -8.40 -8.44
N GLY A 102 -4.00 -8.20 -8.25
CA GLY A 102 -5.06 -8.49 -9.23
C GLY A 102 -5.56 -9.94 -9.22
N GLU A 103 -4.96 -10.80 -8.41
CA GLU A 103 -5.54 -12.10 -8.07
C GLU A 103 -6.75 -11.92 -7.13
N PRO A 104 -7.72 -12.84 -7.15
CA PRO A 104 -8.87 -12.80 -6.24
C PRO A 104 -8.48 -12.76 -4.77
N GLY A 105 -9.11 -11.87 -4.00
CA GLY A 105 -8.90 -11.72 -2.57
C GLY A 105 -8.27 -10.38 -2.16
N THR A 106 -7.77 -10.33 -0.93
CA THR A 106 -7.17 -9.11 -0.36
C THR A 106 -5.71 -9.34 0.00
N THR A 107 -4.83 -8.58 -0.63
CA THR A 107 -3.41 -8.50 -0.28
C THR A 107 -3.23 -7.49 0.85
N MET A 108 -2.76 -7.97 2.00
CA MET A 108 -2.51 -7.14 3.19
C MET A 108 -1.04 -6.70 3.25
N VAL A 109 -0.78 -5.40 3.35
CA VAL A 109 0.57 -4.85 3.45
C VAL A 109 0.71 -3.94 4.68
N PRO A 110 1.26 -4.46 5.80
CA PRO A 110 1.64 -3.61 6.92
C PRO A 110 2.89 -2.81 6.56
N VAL A 111 2.83 -1.50 6.70
CA VAL A 111 3.92 -0.59 6.33
C VAL A 111 4.42 0.14 7.57
N ARG A 112 5.71 -0.02 7.88
CA ARG A 112 6.39 0.74 8.93
C ARG A 112 7.38 1.70 8.29
N LEU A 113 7.09 3.01 8.32
CA LEU A 113 7.95 4.04 7.74
C LEU A 113 9.08 4.40 8.71
N PRO A 114 10.35 4.13 8.38
CA PRO A 114 11.48 4.54 9.20
C PRO A 114 11.62 6.07 9.21
N GLN A 115 12.37 6.60 10.16
CA GLN A 115 12.86 7.98 10.08
C GLN A 115 13.82 8.14 8.90
N GLY A 116 13.73 9.29 8.24
CA GLY A 116 14.63 9.70 7.16
C GLY A 116 15.95 10.23 7.67
#